data_AF-A0A942GPQ0-F1
#
_entry.id   AF-A0A942GPQ0-F1
#
_cell.length_a   1.000
_cell.length_b   1.000
_cell.length_c   1.000
_cell.angle_alpha   90.00
_cell.angle_beta   90.00
_cell.angle_gamma   90.00
#
_symmetry.space_group_name_H-M   'P 1'
#
loop_
_entity.id
_entity.type
_entity.pdbx_description
1 polymer ?
#
loop_
_entity_poly.entity_id
_entity_poly.type
_entity_poly.pdbx_seq_one_letter_code
_entity_poly.pdbx_strand_id
1 'polypeptide(L)'
;MKVTYPHMGSLSLAVHSLLTGLGLDVVPPPPITRRTINLGVLHSPEFACFPLKVNMGNFIEALEAGADTIVMAGGSGPCRFGYYAQVQREILRDLGYEFKMIVLEPPQGHLSELADKLKELGGGRPWPEIVRLLQVTWRQIKALDTLHVRLLLARPRELEKGSCARAYRQASELVLAAKTPGEVDSFLRQGMEALSAVPGDHNRETLRIGLIGEIYMLLEPAANLDMEKVLGEMGVEVERSIYISHWIKEHLVLSTLRLGGSKKIRKAAAPYLNHFIGGHGWESVGETVLYGRRGFDGIIHVLPFTCTPEIVAQSILPTVSRDYGIPVLSFSLDEQSGEAGVITRLEAFLDLLWQRKLKRRETSSTG
;
A
#
# COMPACT_ATOMS: atom_id res chain seq x y z
N MET A 1 -0.12 -14.75 24.65
CA MET A 1 -0.01 -13.44 24.00
C MET A 1 -1.23 -13.26 23.11
N LYS A 2 -1.87 -12.10 23.21
CA LYS A 2 -2.96 -11.62 22.38
C LYS A 2 -2.41 -10.56 21.44
N VAL A 3 -2.17 -10.94 20.19
CA VAL A 3 -1.34 -10.18 19.26
C VAL A 3 -2.19 -9.33 18.34
N THR A 4 -1.77 -8.08 18.14
CA THR A 4 -2.29 -7.18 17.11
C THR A 4 -1.16 -6.62 16.24
N TYR A 5 -1.53 -5.92 15.17
CA TYR A 5 -0.63 -5.41 14.13
C TYR A 5 -1.28 -4.22 13.40
N PRO A 6 -0.53 -3.42 12.62
CA PRO A 6 -1.08 -2.35 11.79
C PRO A 6 -2.19 -2.78 10.83
N HIS A 7 -3.27 -2.00 10.71
CA HIS A 7 -4.21 -2.13 9.61
C HIS A 7 -3.66 -1.41 8.36
N MET A 8 -3.51 -2.15 7.27
CA MET A 8 -2.96 -1.65 6.00
C MET A 8 -3.42 -2.55 4.85
N GLY A 9 -4.56 -2.24 4.24
CA GLY A 9 -5.07 -2.92 3.05
C GLY A 9 -4.99 -4.45 3.09
N SER A 10 -4.53 -5.07 2.00
CA SER A 10 -4.40 -6.53 1.89
C SER A 10 -3.28 -7.13 2.75
N LEU A 11 -2.33 -6.33 3.23
CA LEU A 11 -1.27 -6.80 4.13
C LEU A 11 -1.86 -7.27 5.46
N SER A 12 -2.82 -6.52 6.01
CA SER A 12 -3.44 -6.85 7.30
C SER A 12 -4.12 -8.23 7.25
N LEU A 13 -4.70 -8.61 6.11
CA LEU A 13 -5.32 -9.90 5.87
C LEU A 13 -4.30 -11.04 5.83
N ALA A 14 -3.17 -10.83 5.13
CA ALA A 14 -2.11 -11.83 5.06
C ALA A 14 -1.39 -12.03 6.40
N VAL A 15 -1.15 -10.94 7.14
CA VAL A 15 -0.59 -10.98 8.50
C VAL A 15 -1.55 -11.69 9.45
N HIS A 16 -2.86 -11.42 9.36
CA HIS A 16 -3.86 -12.16 10.10
C HIS A 16 -3.74 -13.67 9.89
N SER A 17 -3.75 -14.09 8.62
CA SER A 17 -3.64 -15.51 8.25
C SER A 17 -2.35 -16.16 8.77
N LEU A 18 -1.22 -15.44 8.71
CA LEU A 18 0.05 -15.90 9.25
C LEU A 18 0.02 -16.09 10.77
N LEU A 19 -0.39 -15.07 11.53
CA LEU A 19 -0.38 -15.11 13.00
C LEU A 19 -1.37 -16.14 13.54
N THR A 20 -2.56 -16.24 12.96
CA THR A 20 -3.54 -17.29 13.28
C THR A 20 -3.00 -18.67 12.90
N GLY A 21 -2.33 -18.78 11.74
CA GLY A 21 -1.66 -20.01 11.30
C GLY A 21 -0.54 -20.47 12.24
N LEU A 22 0.16 -19.53 12.90
CA LEU A 22 1.13 -19.81 13.96
C LEU A 22 0.46 -20.23 15.28
N GLY A 23 -0.87 -20.15 15.39
CA GLY A 23 -1.64 -20.54 16.57
C GLY A 23 -1.66 -19.47 17.67
N LEU A 24 -1.37 -18.22 17.33
CA LEU A 24 -1.48 -17.10 18.27
C LEU A 24 -2.95 -16.69 18.43
N ASP A 25 -3.29 -16.17 19.61
CA ASP A 25 -4.55 -15.46 19.82
C ASP A 25 -4.41 -14.07 19.17
N VAL A 26 -5.18 -13.82 18.11
CA VAL A 26 -5.04 -12.61 17.28
C VAL A 26 -6.21 -11.67 17.53
N VAL A 27 -5.92 -10.46 17.96
CA VAL A 27 -6.87 -9.35 18.03
C VAL A 27 -6.70 -8.53 16.75
N PRO A 28 -7.54 -8.76 15.72
CA PRO A 28 -7.38 -8.06 14.45
C PRO A 28 -7.55 -6.55 14.66
N PRO A 29 -6.71 -5.71 14.04
CA PRO A 29 -6.90 -4.27 14.13
C PRO A 29 -8.22 -3.89 13.46
N PRO A 30 -9.02 -2.99 14.07
CA PRO A 30 -10.30 -2.61 13.51
C PRO A 30 -10.13 -1.94 12.14
N PRO A 31 -11.18 -1.95 11.28
CA PRO A 31 -11.20 -1.10 10.11
C PRO A 31 -10.96 0.36 10.50
N ILE A 32 -10.25 1.11 9.67
CA ILE A 32 -9.97 2.52 9.95
C ILE A 32 -11.25 3.33 9.81
N THR A 33 -11.67 3.93 10.91
CA THR A 33 -12.85 4.79 10.99
C THR A 33 -12.47 6.21 11.39
N ARG A 34 -13.46 7.12 11.39
CA ARG A 34 -13.28 8.46 12.00
C ARG A 34 -12.88 8.37 13.47
N ARG A 35 -13.37 7.38 14.22
CA ARG A 35 -12.96 7.14 15.61
C ARG A 35 -11.47 6.84 15.67
N THR A 36 -11.02 5.89 14.85
CA THR A 36 -9.61 5.49 14.74
C THR A 36 -8.71 6.69 14.45
N ILE A 37 -9.07 7.51 13.44
CA ILE A 37 -8.32 8.71 13.08
C ILE A 37 -8.31 9.72 14.24
N ASN A 38 -9.45 9.99 14.86
CA ASN A 38 -9.55 10.96 15.97
C ASN A 38 -8.72 10.56 17.18
N LEU A 39 -8.72 9.28 17.57
CA LEU A 39 -7.86 8.76 18.64
C LEU A 39 -6.38 8.96 18.28
N GLY A 40 -6.01 8.64 17.04
CA GLY A 40 -4.68 8.85 16.52
C GLY A 40 -4.21 10.30 16.59
N VAL A 41 -5.04 11.23 16.13
CA VAL A 41 -4.78 12.68 16.13
C VAL A 41 -4.66 13.22 17.55
N LEU A 42 -5.54 12.78 18.46
CA LEU A 42 -5.57 13.25 19.84
C LEU A 42 -4.27 12.94 20.61
N HIS A 43 -3.67 11.77 20.34
CA HIS A 43 -2.54 11.27 21.12
C HIS A 43 -1.19 11.34 20.40
N SER A 44 -1.17 11.72 19.13
CA SER A 44 0.08 11.82 18.35
C SER A 44 0.56 13.27 18.23
N PRO A 45 1.87 13.50 18.02
CA PRO A 45 2.38 14.82 17.68
C PRO A 45 1.70 15.39 16.43
N GLU A 46 1.35 16.68 16.46
CA GLU A 46 0.65 17.38 15.37
C GLU A 46 1.35 17.20 14.02
N PHE A 47 2.67 17.38 13.99
CA PHE A 47 3.52 17.26 12.79
C PHE A 47 4.01 15.84 12.50
N ALA A 48 3.43 14.81 13.15
CA ALA A 48 3.63 13.44 12.72
C ALA A 48 2.85 13.19 11.43
N CYS A 49 3.46 12.45 10.50
CA CYS A 49 2.80 12.10 9.25
C CYS A 49 1.58 11.19 9.52
N PHE A 50 0.55 11.36 8.69
CA PHE A 50 -0.76 10.74 8.87
C PHE A 50 -0.75 9.23 9.16
N PRO A 51 0.09 8.38 8.52
CA PRO A 51 0.18 6.96 8.84
C PRO A 51 0.55 6.65 10.30
N LEU A 52 1.36 7.49 10.97
CA LEU A 52 1.67 7.31 12.38
C LEU A 52 0.40 7.47 13.23
N LYS A 53 -0.38 8.52 12.95
CA LYS A 53 -1.63 8.85 13.65
C LYS A 53 -2.64 7.72 13.46
N VAL A 54 -2.86 7.26 12.23
CA VAL A 54 -3.79 6.17 11.94
C VAL A 54 -3.41 4.89 12.67
N ASN A 55 -2.13 4.52 12.65
CA ASN A 55 -1.64 3.34 13.38
C ASN A 55 -1.77 3.51 14.91
N MET A 56 -1.56 4.70 15.45
CA MET A 56 -1.77 4.98 16.88
C MET A 56 -3.22 4.71 17.29
N GLY A 57 -4.19 5.23 16.52
CA GLY A 57 -5.60 4.94 16.77
C GLY A 57 -5.94 3.46 16.70
N ASN A 58 -5.39 2.75 15.71
CA ASN A 58 -5.55 1.30 15.56
C ASN A 58 -5.05 0.54 16.80
N PHE A 59 -3.88 0.92 17.31
CA PHE A 59 -3.29 0.26 18.48
C PHE A 59 -4.08 0.55 19.75
N ILE A 60 -4.54 1.78 19.96
CA ILE A 60 -5.41 2.12 21.09
C ILE A 60 -6.66 1.24 21.08
N GLU A 61 -7.35 1.16 19.94
CA GLU A 61 -8.56 0.34 19.84
C GLU A 61 -8.29 -1.16 20.01
N ALA A 62 -7.17 -1.67 19.48
CA ALA A 62 -6.79 -3.06 19.64
C ALA A 62 -6.41 -3.42 21.10
N LEU A 63 -5.73 -2.51 21.81
CA LEU A 63 -5.41 -2.67 23.23
C LEU A 63 -6.68 -2.63 24.09
N GLU A 64 -7.63 -1.72 23.80
CA GLU A 64 -8.95 -1.70 24.43
C GLU A 64 -9.75 -2.99 24.19
N ALA A 65 -9.57 -3.61 23.02
CA ALA A 65 -10.15 -4.92 22.69
C ALA A 65 -9.43 -6.11 23.36
N GLY A 66 -8.38 -5.85 24.15
CA GLY A 66 -7.67 -6.83 24.96
C GLY A 66 -6.41 -7.41 24.32
N ALA A 67 -5.85 -6.77 23.28
CA ALA A 67 -4.50 -7.11 22.83
C ALA A 67 -3.47 -6.80 23.94
N ASP A 68 -2.48 -7.68 24.10
CA ASP A 68 -1.36 -7.50 25.05
C ASP A 68 -0.02 -7.35 24.33
N THR A 69 0.02 -7.59 23.01
CA THR A 69 1.23 -7.60 22.20
C THR A 69 0.97 -6.92 20.87
N ILE A 70 1.80 -5.94 20.51
CA ILE A 70 1.79 -5.24 19.22
C ILE A 70 2.98 -5.73 18.38
N VAL A 71 2.70 -6.20 17.16
CA VAL A 71 3.73 -6.45 16.14
C VAL A 71 3.80 -5.26 15.22
N MET A 72 4.97 -4.63 15.14
CA MET A 72 5.20 -3.46 14.29
C MET A 72 6.38 -3.71 13.35
N ALA A 73 6.26 -3.29 12.09
CA ALA A 73 7.40 -3.28 11.19
C ALA A 73 8.32 -2.09 11.53
N GLY A 74 9.62 -2.34 11.55
CA GLY A 74 10.65 -1.32 11.69
C GLY A 74 11.14 -0.83 10.33
N GLY A 75 11.97 0.21 10.34
CA GLY A 75 12.44 0.87 9.14
C GLY A 75 13.88 1.33 9.25
N SER A 76 14.61 1.25 8.13
CA SER A 76 15.97 1.75 8.03
C SER A 76 16.06 2.96 7.10
N GLY A 77 16.91 3.92 7.46
CA GLY A 77 17.15 5.13 6.68
C GLY A 77 16.50 6.39 7.26
N PRO A 78 16.50 7.51 6.51
CA PRO A 78 16.15 8.82 7.03
C PRO A 78 14.62 9.07 7.14
N CYS A 79 13.80 8.07 6.81
CA CYS A 79 12.35 8.15 6.97
C CYS A 79 11.95 8.06 8.45
N ARG A 80 10.97 8.86 8.87
CA ARG A 80 10.42 8.81 10.23
C ARG A 80 9.80 7.46 10.60
N PHE A 81 9.43 6.64 9.61
CA PHE A 81 8.93 5.28 9.83
C PHE A 81 9.84 4.44 10.75
N GLY A 82 11.17 4.61 10.65
CA GLY A 82 12.12 3.92 11.53
C GLY A 82 12.01 4.25 13.02
N TYR A 83 11.31 5.34 13.37
CA TYR A 83 11.05 5.76 14.75
C TYR A 83 9.61 5.52 15.20
N TYR A 84 8.73 5.01 14.33
CA TYR A 84 7.31 4.83 14.66
C TYR A 84 7.15 3.96 15.90
N ALA A 85 7.76 2.78 15.92
CA ALA A 85 7.59 1.83 17.01
C ALA A 85 8.00 2.44 18.37
N GLN A 86 9.07 3.22 18.41
CA GLN A 86 9.58 3.86 19.62
C GLN A 86 8.63 4.96 20.08
N VAL A 87 8.26 5.88 19.18
CA VAL A 87 7.35 7.00 19.50
C VAL A 87 5.98 6.47 19.93
N GLN A 88 5.45 5.49 19.20
CA GLN A 88 4.16 4.90 19.52
C GLN A 88 4.20 4.15 20.86
N ARG A 89 5.33 3.50 21.18
CA ARG A 89 5.51 2.82 22.46
C ARG A 89 5.47 3.79 23.64
N GLU A 90 6.21 4.89 23.56
CA GLU A 90 6.23 5.89 24.63
C GLU A 90 4.83 6.51 24.82
N ILE A 91 4.16 6.91 23.73
CA ILE A 91 2.79 7.45 23.79
C ILE A 91 1.83 6.48 24.46
N LEU A 92 1.81 5.21 24.05
CA LEU A 92 0.89 4.21 24.60
C LEU A 92 1.17 3.92 26.09
N ARG A 93 2.44 3.95 26.50
CA ARG A 93 2.82 3.81 27.92
C ARG A 93 2.39 5.00 28.76
N ASP A 94 2.56 6.21 28.24
CA ASP A 94 2.11 7.45 28.90
C ASP A 94 0.58 7.47 29.08
N LEU A 95 -0.16 6.82 28.19
CA LEU A 95 -1.61 6.59 28.31
C LEU A 95 -1.99 5.49 29.31
N GLY A 96 -1.01 4.79 29.89
CA GLY A 96 -1.23 3.76 30.90
C GLY A 96 -1.48 2.35 30.35
N TYR A 97 -1.21 2.09 29.06
CA TYR A 97 -1.32 0.75 28.50
C TYR A 97 -0.11 -0.11 28.86
N GLU A 98 -0.37 -1.30 29.37
CA GLU A 98 0.61 -2.36 29.58
C GLU A 98 0.59 -3.32 28.39
N PHE A 99 1.67 -3.33 27.61
CA PHE A 99 1.78 -4.17 26.42
C PHE A 99 3.24 -4.50 26.08
N LYS A 100 3.41 -5.55 25.30
CA LYS A 100 4.68 -5.90 24.67
C LYS A 100 4.68 -5.39 23.23
N MET A 101 5.79 -4.81 22.78
CA MET A 101 5.96 -4.44 21.37
C MET A 101 7.09 -5.22 20.73
N ILE A 102 6.76 -6.03 19.72
CA ILE A 102 7.72 -6.80 18.92
C ILE A 102 7.94 -6.03 17.61
N VAL A 103 9.15 -5.50 17.42
CA VAL A 103 9.51 -4.72 16.24
C VAL A 103 10.28 -5.57 15.25
N LEU A 104 9.72 -5.79 14.05
CA LEU A 104 10.37 -6.53 12.97
C LEU A 104 11.17 -5.55 12.11
N GLU A 105 12.44 -5.36 12.47
CA GLU A 105 13.38 -4.51 11.72
C GLU A 105 13.90 -5.23 10.47
N PRO A 106 14.17 -4.52 9.36
CA PRO A 106 14.98 -5.05 8.29
C PRO A 106 16.35 -5.45 8.87
N PRO A 107 16.82 -6.68 8.65
CA PRO A 107 17.92 -7.23 9.44
C PRO A 107 19.23 -6.46 9.26
N GLN A 108 19.46 -5.71 8.16
CA GLN A 108 20.68 -4.92 7.92
C GLN A 108 22.02 -5.68 8.14
N GLY A 109 21.99 -7.02 8.15
CA GLY A 109 23.10 -7.90 8.52
C GLY A 109 22.86 -8.79 9.77
N HIS A 110 21.88 -8.47 10.61
CA HIS A 110 21.49 -9.16 11.85
C HIS A 110 20.31 -10.12 11.63
N LEU A 111 20.52 -11.15 10.79
CA LEU A 111 19.49 -12.15 10.50
C LEU A 111 19.05 -12.96 11.73
N SER A 112 19.93 -13.12 12.72
CA SER A 112 19.63 -13.84 13.96
C SER A 112 18.53 -13.16 14.77
N GLU A 113 18.56 -11.83 14.90
CA GLU A 113 17.56 -11.08 15.67
C GLU A 113 16.17 -11.16 15.06
N LEU A 114 16.08 -11.11 13.72
CA LEU A 114 14.82 -11.32 13.01
C LEU A 114 14.33 -12.76 13.23
N ALA A 115 15.24 -13.74 13.15
CA ALA A 115 14.89 -15.13 13.38
C ALA A 115 14.41 -15.38 14.82
N ASP A 116 15.03 -14.76 15.82
CA ASP A 116 14.64 -14.86 17.22
C ASP A 116 13.26 -14.29 17.47
N LYS A 117 12.95 -13.11 16.89
CA LYS A 117 11.61 -12.51 16.96
C LYS A 117 10.55 -13.36 16.23
N LEU A 118 10.89 -13.94 15.08
CA LEU A 118 10.00 -14.86 14.37
C LEU A 118 9.77 -16.15 15.15
N LYS A 119 10.79 -16.66 15.86
CA LYS A 119 10.67 -17.82 16.73
C LYS A 119 9.83 -17.53 17.96
N GLU A 120 9.96 -16.32 18.51
CA GLU A 120 9.12 -15.82 19.59
C GLU A 120 7.64 -15.73 19.16
N LEU A 121 7.36 -15.17 17.98
CA LEU A 121 6.03 -15.17 17.37
C LEU A 121 5.58 -16.59 16.96
N GLY A 122 6.51 -17.50 16.74
CA GLY A 122 6.24 -18.89 16.40
C GLY A 122 5.58 -19.70 17.52
N GLY A 123 5.47 -19.17 18.74
CA GLY A 123 4.71 -19.79 19.83
C GLY A 123 5.19 -21.19 20.23
N GLY A 124 6.47 -21.50 19.99
CA GLY A 124 7.05 -22.82 20.26
C GLY A 124 6.97 -23.82 19.10
N ARG A 125 6.43 -23.43 17.93
CA ARG A 125 6.43 -24.29 16.74
C ARG A 125 7.85 -24.60 16.24
N PRO A 126 8.07 -25.80 15.67
CA PRO A 126 9.33 -26.12 15.00
C PRO A 126 9.60 -25.18 13.81
N TRP A 127 10.88 -24.83 13.61
CA TRP A 127 11.32 -23.97 12.49
C TRP A 127 10.80 -24.39 11.11
N PRO A 128 10.77 -25.67 10.71
CA PRO A 128 10.24 -26.09 9.41
C PRO A 128 8.77 -25.70 9.19
N GLU A 129 7.98 -25.70 10.26
CA GLU A 129 6.57 -25.34 10.22
C GLU A 129 6.38 -23.83 10.06
N ILE A 130 7.16 -23.03 10.80
CA ILE A 130 7.20 -21.56 10.64
C ILE A 130 7.58 -21.21 9.20
N VAL A 131 8.62 -21.83 8.64
CA VAL A 131 9.05 -21.60 7.25
C VAL A 131 7.95 -21.98 6.26
N ARG A 132 7.25 -23.10 6.47
CA ARG A 132 6.12 -23.51 5.62
C ARG A 132 5.00 -22.46 5.64
N LEU A 133 4.63 -21.96 6.81
CA LEU A 133 3.60 -20.92 6.96
C LEU A 133 4.03 -19.62 6.24
N LEU A 134 5.27 -19.17 6.44
CA LEU A 134 5.83 -18.02 5.74
C LEU A 134 5.80 -18.19 4.21
N GLN A 135 6.07 -19.40 3.70
CA GLN A 135 5.99 -19.70 2.26
C GLN A 135 4.56 -19.64 1.72
N VAL A 136 3.57 -20.11 2.49
CA VAL A 136 2.14 -20.01 2.13
C VAL A 136 1.72 -18.55 2.14
N THR A 137 1.98 -17.82 3.22
CA THR A 137 1.67 -16.39 3.35
C THR A 137 2.32 -15.57 2.24
N TRP A 138 3.57 -15.86 1.87
CA TRP A 138 4.23 -15.18 0.76
C TRP A 138 3.54 -15.42 -0.59
N ARG A 139 3.00 -16.62 -0.82
CA ARG A 139 2.18 -16.89 -2.00
C ARG A 139 0.83 -16.19 -1.92
N GLN A 140 0.19 -16.16 -0.76
CA GLN A 140 -1.06 -15.43 -0.55
C GLN A 140 -0.91 -13.94 -0.85
N ILE A 141 0.13 -13.28 -0.33
CA ILE A 141 0.43 -11.86 -0.59
C ILE A 141 0.55 -11.60 -2.10
N LYS A 142 1.31 -12.44 -2.82
CA LYS A 142 1.44 -12.31 -4.29
C LYS A 142 0.13 -12.55 -5.03
N ALA A 143 -0.67 -13.51 -4.57
CA ALA A 143 -2.00 -13.78 -5.15
C ALA A 143 -2.96 -12.61 -4.93
N LEU A 144 -2.99 -12.04 -3.72
CA LEU A 144 -3.80 -10.86 -3.39
C LEU A 144 -3.41 -9.64 -4.23
N ASP A 145 -2.12 -9.39 -4.42
CA ASP A 145 -1.65 -8.33 -5.33
C ASP A 145 -2.10 -8.58 -6.78
N THR A 146 -2.02 -9.82 -7.25
CA THR A 146 -2.44 -10.20 -8.61
C THR A 146 -3.95 -9.99 -8.80
N LEU A 147 -4.76 -10.42 -7.84
CA LEU A 147 -6.21 -10.18 -7.83
C LEU A 147 -6.53 -8.68 -7.79
N HIS A 148 -5.76 -7.90 -7.03
CA HIS A 148 -5.95 -6.45 -6.92
C HIS A 148 -5.63 -5.74 -8.24
N VAL A 149 -4.53 -6.10 -8.90
CA VAL A 149 -4.22 -5.60 -10.27
C VAL A 149 -5.38 -5.91 -11.21
N ARG A 150 -5.91 -7.15 -11.16
CA ARG A 150 -7.04 -7.54 -12.01
C ARG A 150 -8.31 -6.73 -11.72
N LEU A 151 -8.57 -6.45 -10.44
CA LEU A 151 -9.68 -5.59 -10.00
C LEU A 151 -9.55 -4.17 -10.57
N LEU A 152 -8.38 -3.56 -10.49
CA LEU A 152 -8.15 -2.20 -11.00
C LEU A 152 -8.32 -2.10 -12.53
N LEU A 153 -8.03 -3.18 -13.27
CA LEU A 153 -8.28 -3.25 -14.71
C LEU A 153 -9.76 -3.52 -15.05
N ALA A 154 -10.46 -4.27 -14.20
CA ALA A 154 -11.85 -4.68 -14.45
C ALA A 154 -12.86 -3.59 -14.08
N ARG A 155 -12.69 -2.96 -12.90
CA ARG A 155 -13.65 -2.00 -12.31
C ARG A 155 -14.07 -0.87 -13.27
N PRO A 156 -13.17 -0.25 -14.07
CA PRO A 156 -13.55 0.81 -15.01
C PRO A 156 -14.59 0.42 -16.05
N ARG A 157 -14.75 -0.89 -16.26
CA ARG A 157 -15.56 -1.49 -17.30
C ARG A 157 -16.76 -2.23 -16.76
N GLU A 158 -16.94 -2.32 -15.44
CA GLU A 158 -18.05 -3.08 -14.86
C GLU A 158 -19.39 -2.47 -15.26
N LEU A 159 -20.35 -3.32 -15.67
CA LEU A 159 -21.70 -2.85 -16.03
C LEU A 159 -22.56 -2.59 -14.80
N GLU A 160 -22.37 -3.40 -13.76
CA GLU A 160 -23.05 -3.24 -12.47
C GLU A 160 -22.03 -2.86 -11.41
N LYS A 161 -22.23 -1.67 -10.83
CA LYS A 161 -21.33 -1.08 -9.82
C LYS A 161 -21.12 -2.04 -8.63
N GLY A 162 -19.85 -2.31 -8.33
CA GLY A 162 -19.45 -3.16 -7.21
C GLY A 162 -19.40 -4.66 -7.51
N SER A 163 -19.77 -5.10 -8.72
CA SER A 163 -19.65 -6.52 -9.10
C SER A 163 -18.20 -7.01 -9.07
N CYS A 164 -17.25 -6.23 -9.59
CA CYS A 164 -15.84 -6.61 -9.50
C CYS A 164 -15.34 -6.63 -8.04
N ALA A 165 -15.84 -5.72 -7.19
CA ALA A 165 -15.46 -5.67 -5.78
C ALA A 165 -15.95 -6.90 -5.00
N ARG A 166 -17.17 -7.40 -5.30
CA ARG A 166 -17.70 -8.64 -4.72
C ARG A 166 -16.88 -9.86 -5.13
N ALA A 167 -16.59 -9.98 -6.43
CA ALA A 167 -15.76 -11.07 -6.96
C ALA A 167 -14.34 -11.06 -6.35
N TYR A 168 -13.72 -9.88 -6.24
CA TYR A 168 -12.42 -9.72 -5.59
C TYR A 168 -12.44 -10.16 -4.12
N ARG A 169 -13.48 -9.78 -3.36
CA ARG A 169 -13.62 -10.16 -1.95
C ARG A 169 -13.69 -11.68 -1.80
N GLN A 170 -14.57 -12.33 -2.56
CA GLN A 170 -14.73 -13.79 -2.54
C GLN A 170 -13.43 -14.50 -2.93
N ALA A 171 -12.75 -14.03 -3.98
CA ALA A 171 -11.46 -14.58 -4.40
C ALA A 171 -10.38 -14.42 -3.32
N SER A 172 -10.34 -13.27 -2.64
CA SER A 172 -9.38 -12.99 -1.57
C SER A 172 -9.61 -13.89 -0.35
N GLU A 173 -10.87 -14.11 0.04
CA GLU A 173 -11.26 -15.04 1.12
C GLU A 173 -10.79 -16.48 0.83
N LEU A 174 -10.98 -16.96 -0.42
CA LEU A 174 -10.48 -18.27 -0.83
C LEU A 174 -8.96 -18.37 -0.74
N VAL A 175 -8.24 -17.38 -1.28
CA VAL A 175 -6.77 -17.33 -1.22
C VAL A 175 -6.27 -17.37 0.23
N LEU A 176 -6.91 -16.63 1.13
CA LEU A 176 -6.54 -16.56 2.55
C LEU A 176 -6.86 -17.84 3.32
N ALA A 177 -7.84 -18.63 2.87
CA ALA A 177 -8.19 -19.93 3.44
C ALA A 177 -7.24 -21.07 3.03
N ALA A 178 -6.39 -20.86 2.01
CA ALA A 178 -5.42 -21.85 1.56
C ALA A 178 -4.40 -22.22 2.65
N LYS A 179 -4.11 -23.51 2.78
CA LYS A 179 -3.14 -24.07 3.74
C LYS A 179 -1.85 -24.54 3.09
N THR A 180 -1.84 -24.61 1.76
CA THR A 180 -0.69 -25.04 0.97
C THR A 180 -0.43 -24.09 -0.20
N PRO A 181 0.82 -24.04 -0.69
CA PRO A 181 1.14 -23.36 -1.93
C PRO A 181 0.26 -23.68 -3.13
N GLY A 182 -0.02 -24.97 -3.34
CA GLY A 182 -0.80 -25.43 -4.49
C GLY A 182 -2.26 -25.00 -4.41
N GLU A 183 -2.83 -24.95 -3.20
CA GLU A 183 -4.18 -24.40 -2.97
C GLU A 183 -4.21 -22.91 -3.28
N VAL A 184 -3.20 -22.13 -2.86
CA VAL A 184 -3.12 -20.69 -3.19
C VAL A 184 -3.14 -20.50 -4.71
N ASP A 185 -2.31 -21.25 -5.44
CA ASP A 185 -2.22 -21.14 -6.90
C ASP A 185 -3.55 -21.56 -7.57
N SER A 186 -4.25 -22.55 -7.01
CA SER A 186 -5.57 -22.99 -7.49
C SER A 186 -6.65 -21.93 -7.26
N PHE A 187 -6.73 -21.37 -6.05
CA PHE A 187 -7.72 -20.33 -5.72
C PHE A 187 -7.44 -19.01 -6.43
N LEU A 188 -6.17 -18.68 -6.67
CA LEU A 188 -5.82 -17.55 -7.52
C LEU A 188 -6.39 -17.72 -8.93
N ARG A 189 -6.24 -18.91 -9.55
CA ARG A 189 -6.83 -19.18 -10.88
C ARG A 189 -8.34 -19.02 -10.87
N GLN A 190 -9.02 -19.63 -9.89
CA GLN A 190 -10.47 -19.51 -9.73
C GLN A 190 -10.91 -18.04 -9.54
N GLY A 191 -10.17 -17.27 -8.72
CA GLY A 191 -10.44 -15.85 -8.51
C GLY A 191 -10.24 -15.00 -9.76
N MET A 192 -9.21 -15.29 -10.55
CA MET A 192 -8.95 -14.62 -11.82
C MET A 192 -10.03 -14.93 -12.87
N GLU A 193 -10.51 -16.17 -12.92
CA GLU A 193 -11.65 -16.58 -13.75
C GLU A 193 -12.93 -15.87 -13.32
N ALA A 194 -13.25 -15.87 -12.02
CA ALA A 194 -14.41 -15.18 -11.47
C ALA A 194 -14.39 -13.68 -11.78
N LEU A 195 -13.26 -13.00 -11.57
CA LEU A 195 -13.10 -11.58 -11.92
C LEU A 195 -13.22 -11.32 -13.43
N SER A 196 -12.81 -12.27 -14.26
CA SER A 196 -12.90 -12.13 -15.72
C SER A 196 -14.28 -12.47 -16.27
N ALA A 197 -15.08 -13.24 -15.53
CA ALA A 197 -16.46 -13.53 -15.85
C ALA A 197 -17.43 -12.40 -15.46
N VAL A 198 -16.98 -11.39 -14.69
CA VAL A 198 -17.82 -10.23 -14.37
C VAL A 198 -18.20 -9.49 -15.66
N PRO A 199 -19.50 -9.28 -15.93
CA PRO A 199 -19.94 -8.54 -17.12
C PRO A 199 -19.35 -7.13 -17.16
N GLY A 200 -18.69 -6.82 -18.28
CA GLY A 200 -18.07 -5.51 -18.49
C GLY A 200 -18.09 -5.07 -19.95
N ASP A 201 -18.10 -3.76 -20.17
CA ASP A 201 -17.88 -3.18 -21.48
C ASP A 201 -16.38 -3.16 -21.79
N HIS A 202 -15.90 -4.21 -22.45
CA HIS A 202 -14.50 -4.33 -22.86
C HIS A 202 -14.09 -3.34 -23.96
N ASN A 203 -15.05 -2.74 -24.66
CA ASN A 203 -14.80 -1.73 -25.68
C ASN A 203 -14.76 -0.32 -25.09
N ARG A 204 -15.16 -0.15 -23.83
CA ARG A 204 -15.08 1.13 -23.14
C ARG A 204 -13.65 1.64 -23.13
N GLU A 205 -13.48 2.82 -23.69
CA GLU A 205 -12.24 3.54 -23.62
C GLU A 205 -12.01 4.08 -22.21
N THR A 206 -10.78 3.95 -21.72
CA THR A 206 -10.38 4.38 -20.38
C THR A 206 -9.17 5.30 -20.42
N LEU A 207 -9.02 6.14 -19.40
CA LEU A 207 -7.75 6.80 -19.10
C LEU A 207 -6.85 5.84 -18.32
N ARG A 208 -5.55 5.87 -18.58
CA ARG A 208 -4.54 5.11 -17.83
C ARG A 208 -3.76 6.03 -16.92
N ILE A 209 -3.94 5.87 -15.62
CA ILE A 209 -3.31 6.72 -14.60
C ILE A 209 -2.36 5.91 -13.73
N GLY A 210 -1.15 6.46 -13.54
CA GLY A 210 -0.21 5.95 -12.56
C GLY A 210 -0.51 6.56 -11.20
N LEU A 211 -0.67 5.72 -10.17
CA LEU A 211 -0.86 6.16 -8.79
C LEU A 211 0.45 5.96 -8.02
N ILE A 212 1.06 7.07 -7.61
CA ILE A 212 2.37 7.10 -6.94
C ILE A 212 2.28 7.78 -5.58
N GLY A 213 3.30 7.58 -4.74
CA GLY A 213 3.37 8.23 -3.44
C GLY A 213 3.85 7.31 -2.31
N GLU A 214 3.48 7.70 -1.09
CA GLU A 214 3.86 6.99 0.13
C GLU A 214 3.09 5.67 0.27
N ILE A 215 3.78 4.59 0.67
CA ILE A 215 3.21 3.24 0.65
C ILE A 215 1.93 3.08 1.45
N TYR A 216 1.84 3.63 2.67
CA TYR A 216 0.65 3.49 3.50
C TYR A 216 -0.53 4.20 2.84
N MET A 217 -0.29 5.41 2.31
CA MET A 217 -1.30 6.14 1.56
C MET A 217 -1.76 5.41 0.30
N LEU A 218 -0.92 4.61 -0.35
CA LEU A 218 -1.31 3.85 -1.54
C LEU A 218 -2.03 2.53 -1.23
N LEU A 219 -1.66 1.87 -0.13
CA LEU A 219 -2.18 0.54 0.20
C LEU A 219 -3.41 0.58 1.09
N GLU A 220 -3.63 1.63 1.87
CA GLU A 220 -4.76 1.76 2.79
C GLU A 220 -5.86 2.68 2.21
N PRO A 221 -6.99 2.13 1.71
CA PRO A 221 -8.04 2.92 1.08
C PRO A 221 -8.61 4.02 1.99
N ALA A 222 -8.78 3.76 3.29
CA ALA A 222 -9.31 4.75 4.20
C ALA A 222 -8.37 5.96 4.37
N ALA A 223 -7.06 5.77 4.18
CA ALA A 223 -6.07 6.83 4.30
C ALA A 223 -6.08 7.79 3.10
N ASN A 224 -6.54 7.34 1.94
CA ASN A 224 -6.56 8.14 0.71
C ASN A 224 -7.96 8.45 0.17
N LEU A 225 -9.00 8.21 0.96
CA LEU A 225 -10.41 8.45 0.60
C LEU A 225 -10.86 7.54 -0.56
N ASP A 226 -10.49 6.26 -0.52
CA ASP A 226 -10.89 5.23 -1.48
C ASP A 226 -10.52 5.58 -2.94
N MET A 227 -9.39 6.25 -3.15
CA MET A 227 -9.05 6.88 -4.43
C MET A 227 -9.07 5.92 -5.62
N GLU A 228 -8.57 4.69 -5.45
CA GLU A 228 -8.62 3.64 -6.50
C GLU A 228 -10.04 3.23 -6.87
N LYS A 229 -10.94 3.22 -5.90
CA LYS A 229 -12.36 2.90 -6.11
C LYS A 229 -13.03 4.06 -6.83
N VAL A 230 -12.87 5.29 -6.34
CA VAL A 230 -13.43 6.50 -6.95
C VAL A 230 -12.99 6.61 -8.42
N LEU A 231 -11.69 6.49 -8.71
CA LEU A 231 -11.16 6.54 -10.07
C LEU A 231 -11.71 5.41 -10.97
N GLY A 232 -11.77 4.19 -10.45
CA GLY A 232 -12.33 3.08 -11.21
C GLY A 232 -13.81 3.27 -11.52
N GLU A 233 -14.60 3.81 -10.59
CA GLU A 233 -16.01 4.17 -10.81
C GLU A 233 -16.17 5.31 -11.85
N MET A 234 -15.16 6.19 -11.97
CA MET A 234 -15.08 7.22 -13.02
C MET A 234 -14.59 6.66 -14.38
N GLY A 235 -14.36 5.35 -14.50
CA GLY A 235 -13.93 4.72 -15.76
C GLY A 235 -12.42 4.85 -16.03
N VAL A 236 -11.60 4.99 -14.98
CA VAL A 236 -10.14 5.13 -15.09
C VAL A 236 -9.42 3.85 -14.70
N GLU A 237 -8.54 3.37 -15.57
CA GLU A 237 -7.57 2.33 -15.20
C GLU A 237 -6.46 2.92 -14.35
N VAL A 238 -6.29 2.35 -13.15
CA VAL A 238 -5.25 2.75 -12.22
C VAL A 238 -4.18 1.68 -12.15
N GLU A 239 -2.92 2.09 -12.25
CA GLU A 239 -1.78 1.25 -11.92
C GLU A 239 -0.98 1.89 -10.79
N ARG A 240 -0.86 1.20 -9.64
CA ARG A 240 0.01 1.65 -8.55
C ARG A 240 1.48 1.44 -8.87
N SER A 241 2.33 2.34 -8.39
CA SER A 241 3.79 2.14 -8.36
C SER A 241 4.22 1.06 -7.36
N ILE A 242 3.44 0.86 -6.29
CA ILE A 242 3.82 0.00 -5.17
C ILE A 242 2.73 -1.02 -4.89
N TYR A 243 3.17 -2.27 -4.74
CA TYR A 243 2.38 -3.41 -4.27
C TYR A 243 3.12 -4.07 -3.12
N ILE A 244 2.40 -4.74 -2.22
CA ILE A 244 3.00 -5.22 -0.97
C ILE A 244 4.05 -6.32 -1.20
N SER A 245 3.82 -7.23 -2.15
CA SER A 245 4.78 -8.27 -2.50
C SER A 245 6.07 -7.68 -3.08
N HIS A 246 5.96 -6.64 -3.92
CA HIS A 246 7.12 -5.94 -4.45
C HIS A 246 7.88 -5.27 -3.31
N TRP A 247 7.18 -4.52 -2.45
CA TRP A 247 7.79 -3.83 -1.33
C TRP A 247 8.50 -4.78 -0.36
N ILE A 248 7.88 -5.88 0.05
CA ILE A 248 8.53 -6.88 0.93
C ILE A 248 9.78 -7.46 0.24
N LYS A 249 9.70 -7.81 -1.05
CA LYS A 249 10.86 -8.34 -1.77
C LYS A 249 12.01 -7.33 -1.79
N GLU A 250 11.72 -6.05 -2.00
CA GLU A 250 12.73 -4.99 -2.06
C GLU A 250 13.31 -4.63 -0.70
N HIS A 251 12.46 -4.44 0.31
CA HIS A 251 12.84 -3.90 1.61
C HIS A 251 13.15 -4.95 2.67
N LEU A 252 12.73 -6.22 2.49
CA LEU A 252 13.05 -7.31 3.42
C LEU A 252 14.05 -8.30 2.83
N VAL A 253 13.99 -8.63 1.53
CA VAL A 253 14.87 -9.65 0.94
C VAL A 253 16.09 -9.02 0.26
N LEU A 254 15.86 -8.09 -0.66
CA LEU A 254 16.93 -7.49 -1.48
C LEU A 254 17.80 -6.52 -0.68
N SER A 255 17.20 -5.68 0.17
CA SER A 255 17.94 -4.82 1.11
C SER A 255 18.86 -5.62 2.05
N THR A 256 18.35 -6.74 2.58
CA THR A 256 19.06 -7.67 3.47
C THR A 256 20.25 -8.33 2.78
N LEU A 257 20.08 -8.70 1.51
CA LEU A 257 21.15 -9.24 0.67
C LEU A 257 22.10 -8.17 0.11
N ARG A 258 21.91 -6.87 0.46
CA ARG A 258 22.58 -5.70 -0.13
C ARG A 258 22.50 -5.64 -1.67
N LEU A 259 21.55 -6.35 -2.25
CA LEU A 259 21.26 -6.34 -3.68
C LEU A 259 20.33 -5.16 -3.91
N GLY A 260 20.85 -4.03 -4.40
CA GLY A 260 20.08 -2.79 -4.54
C GLY A 260 18.72 -3.00 -5.23
N GLY A 261 17.63 -2.89 -4.46
CA GLY A 261 16.24 -2.85 -4.94
C GLY A 261 16.03 -1.77 -5.99
N SER A 262 15.11 -2.04 -6.91
CA SER A 262 14.83 -1.39 -8.19
C SER A 262 15.94 -0.52 -8.81
N LYS A 263 17.00 -1.16 -9.33
CA LYS A 263 17.99 -0.50 -10.20
C LYS A 263 17.34 0.31 -11.34
N LYS A 264 16.19 -0.16 -11.85
CA LYS A 264 15.45 0.49 -12.93
C LYS A 264 14.82 1.82 -12.47
N ILE A 265 14.09 1.82 -11.36
CA ILE A 265 13.50 3.04 -10.78
C ILE A 265 14.60 4.02 -10.40
N ARG A 266 15.66 3.56 -9.72
CA ARG A 266 16.79 4.42 -9.35
C ARG A 266 17.47 5.04 -10.57
N LYS A 267 17.69 4.26 -11.63
CA LYS A 267 18.25 4.78 -12.89
C LYS A 267 17.32 5.80 -13.56
N ALA A 268 16.01 5.60 -13.46
CA ALA A 268 15.02 6.54 -13.99
C ALA A 268 14.95 7.83 -13.17
N ALA A 269 15.09 7.74 -11.84
CA ALA A 269 15.07 8.88 -10.92
C ALA A 269 16.38 9.67 -10.91
N ALA A 270 17.53 9.02 -11.15
CA ALA A 270 18.86 9.61 -10.99
C ALA A 270 19.09 10.98 -11.65
N PRO A 271 18.53 11.31 -12.84
CA PRO A 271 18.66 12.64 -13.43
C PRO A 271 18.00 13.77 -12.61
N TYR A 272 17.05 13.42 -11.73
CA TYR A 272 16.24 14.37 -10.97
C TYR A 272 16.46 14.26 -9.45
N LEU A 273 16.74 13.05 -8.96
CA LEU A 273 16.97 12.73 -7.56
C LEU A 273 18.06 11.67 -7.44
N ASN A 274 19.31 12.10 -7.28
CA ASN A 274 20.49 11.24 -7.25
C ASN A 274 20.87 10.71 -5.85
N HIS A 275 20.13 11.09 -4.81
CA HIS A 275 20.39 10.72 -3.42
C HIS A 275 19.17 10.10 -2.73
N PHE A 276 19.43 9.14 -1.84
CA PHE A 276 18.38 8.50 -1.06
C PHE A 276 17.91 9.45 0.04
N ILE A 277 16.64 9.84 -0.02
CA ILE A 277 16.03 10.75 0.95
C ILE A 277 15.09 10.04 1.93
N GLY A 278 15.06 8.70 1.92
CA GLY A 278 14.13 7.90 2.72
C GLY A 278 12.77 7.76 2.06
N GLY A 279 11.90 6.95 2.66
CA GLY A 279 10.53 6.75 2.18
C GLY A 279 10.50 6.26 0.74
N HIS A 280 9.56 6.82 -0.04
CA HIS A 280 9.29 6.42 -1.43
C HIS A 280 9.64 7.51 -2.44
N GLY A 281 10.50 8.47 -2.06
CA GLY A 281 10.81 9.63 -2.92
C GLY A 281 11.50 9.25 -4.24
N TRP A 282 12.37 8.23 -4.22
CA TRP A 282 12.98 7.70 -5.45
C TRP A 282 11.95 6.99 -6.32
N GLU A 283 11.05 6.23 -5.70
CA GLU A 283 9.98 5.49 -6.32
C GLU A 283 9.00 6.45 -7.01
N SER A 284 8.55 7.49 -6.32
CA SER A 284 7.65 8.50 -6.89
C SER A 284 8.25 9.21 -8.11
N VAL A 285 9.50 9.66 -8.03
CA VAL A 285 10.19 10.33 -9.16
C VAL A 285 10.46 9.34 -10.30
N GLY A 286 11.02 8.17 -9.99
CA GLY A 286 11.41 7.17 -10.97
C GLY A 286 10.21 6.55 -11.69
N GLU A 287 9.12 6.26 -10.99
CA GLU A 287 7.92 5.70 -11.59
C GLU A 287 7.18 6.73 -12.45
N THR A 288 7.20 8.02 -12.09
CA THR A 288 6.69 9.08 -12.98
C THR A 288 7.40 9.06 -14.34
N VAL A 289 8.73 8.91 -14.35
CA VAL A 289 9.52 8.76 -15.57
C VAL A 289 9.11 7.49 -16.34
N LEU A 290 8.95 6.36 -15.64
CA LEU A 290 8.62 5.09 -16.27
C LEU A 290 7.20 5.07 -16.86
N TYR A 291 6.22 5.65 -16.16
CA TYR A 291 4.86 5.83 -16.66
C TYR A 291 4.81 6.78 -17.87
N GLY A 292 5.56 7.89 -17.83
CA GLY A 292 5.72 8.78 -18.98
C GLY A 292 6.22 8.05 -20.23
N ARG A 293 7.25 7.21 -20.07
CA ARG A 293 7.78 6.36 -21.17
C ARG A 293 6.81 5.29 -21.66
N ARG A 294 5.90 4.83 -20.80
CA ARG A 294 4.86 3.82 -21.12
C ARG A 294 3.59 4.45 -21.70
N GLY A 295 3.56 5.76 -21.91
CA GLY A 295 2.44 6.47 -22.53
C GLY A 295 1.20 6.54 -21.65
N PHE A 296 1.37 6.61 -20.32
CA PHE A 296 0.25 6.85 -19.42
C PHE A 296 -0.36 8.25 -19.66
N ASP A 297 -1.67 8.36 -19.43
CA ASP A 297 -2.42 9.59 -19.70
C ASP A 297 -2.11 10.66 -18.64
N GLY A 298 -1.88 10.26 -17.38
CA GLY A 298 -1.49 11.14 -16.29
C GLY A 298 -1.01 10.40 -15.04
N ILE A 299 -0.59 11.16 -14.03
CA ILE A 299 -0.14 10.66 -12.73
C ILE A 299 -0.94 11.33 -11.62
N ILE A 300 -1.31 10.53 -10.64
CA ILE A 300 -1.82 11.02 -9.36
C ILE A 300 -0.79 10.64 -8.29
N HIS A 301 -0.31 11.66 -7.57
CA HIS A 301 0.66 11.54 -6.49
C HIS A 301 -0.05 11.75 -5.15
N VAL A 302 0.01 10.77 -4.26
CA VAL A 302 -0.67 10.80 -2.95
C VAL A 302 0.35 10.72 -1.84
N LEU A 303 0.37 11.74 -0.98
CA LEU A 303 1.34 11.84 0.11
C LEU A 303 0.68 12.24 1.41
N PRO A 304 1.19 11.78 2.58
CA PRO A 304 0.77 12.33 3.84
C PRO A 304 1.27 13.77 3.97
N PHE A 305 0.47 14.64 4.56
CA PHE A 305 0.95 15.95 5.03
C PHE A 305 2.17 15.74 5.95
N THR A 306 3.19 16.60 5.80
CA THR A 306 4.51 16.53 6.46
C THR A 306 5.45 15.38 6.06
N CYS A 307 5.09 14.54 5.07
CA CYS A 307 6.00 13.49 4.60
C CYS A 307 7.19 14.06 3.82
N THR A 308 8.34 14.23 4.49
CA THR A 308 9.52 14.90 3.89
C THR A 308 9.97 14.28 2.57
N PRO A 309 10.11 12.94 2.41
CA PRO A 309 10.52 12.36 1.14
C PRO A 309 9.57 12.69 -0.02
N GLU A 310 8.27 12.61 0.22
CA GLU A 310 7.28 12.89 -0.83
C GLU A 310 7.11 14.38 -1.10
N ILE A 311 7.33 15.27 -0.12
CA ILE A 311 7.38 16.73 -0.35
C ILE A 311 8.55 17.08 -1.27
N VAL A 312 9.72 16.45 -1.06
CA VAL A 312 10.86 16.62 -1.95
C VAL A 312 10.53 16.09 -3.35
N ALA A 313 9.95 14.89 -3.45
CA ALA A 313 9.50 14.34 -4.73
C ALA A 313 8.50 15.29 -5.41
N GLN A 314 7.50 15.79 -4.69
CA GLN A 314 6.49 16.74 -5.20
C GLN A 314 7.12 17.98 -5.83
N SER A 315 8.20 18.51 -5.25
CA SER A 315 8.91 19.67 -5.82
C SER A 315 9.62 19.36 -7.14
N ILE A 316 9.95 18.09 -7.38
CA ILE A 316 10.68 17.59 -8.57
C ILE A 316 9.71 17.19 -9.69
N LEU A 317 8.55 16.64 -9.34
CA LEU A 317 7.55 16.12 -10.30
C LEU A 317 7.14 17.10 -11.40
N PRO A 318 7.03 18.43 -11.19
CA PRO A 318 6.75 19.39 -12.27
C PRO A 318 7.80 19.37 -13.38
N THR A 319 9.07 19.13 -13.06
CA THR A 319 10.15 19.02 -14.05
C THR A 319 10.01 17.73 -14.84
N VAL A 320 9.82 16.60 -14.16
CA VAL A 320 9.58 15.29 -14.82
C VAL A 320 8.33 15.35 -15.71
N SER A 321 7.28 16.02 -15.25
CA SER A 321 6.02 16.21 -15.99
C SER A 321 6.24 16.91 -17.32
N ARG A 322 7.07 17.97 -17.35
CA ARG A 322 7.43 18.68 -18.58
C ARG A 322 8.28 17.81 -19.50
N ASP A 323 9.31 17.17 -18.96
CA ASP A 323 10.30 16.43 -19.75
C ASP A 323 9.70 15.19 -20.44
N TYR A 324 8.70 14.56 -19.83
CA TYR A 324 8.01 13.39 -20.39
C TYR A 324 6.59 13.69 -20.89
N GLY A 325 6.14 14.95 -20.84
CA GLY A 325 4.81 15.36 -21.28
C GLY A 325 3.66 14.62 -20.58
N ILE A 326 3.84 14.22 -19.32
CA ILE A 326 2.86 13.49 -18.51
C ILE A 326 2.33 14.39 -17.38
N PRO A 327 1.04 14.81 -17.40
CA PRO A 327 0.48 15.65 -16.34
C PRO A 327 0.49 14.94 -14.98
N VAL A 328 0.77 15.69 -13.92
CA VAL A 328 0.82 15.18 -12.54
C VAL A 328 -0.12 16.00 -11.65
N LEU A 329 -0.98 15.32 -10.89
CA LEU A 329 -1.80 15.91 -9.82
C LEU A 329 -1.33 15.38 -8.47
N SER A 330 -1.03 16.26 -7.50
CA SER A 330 -0.61 15.86 -6.15
C SER A 330 -1.68 16.13 -5.09
N PHE A 331 -1.89 15.16 -4.19
CA PHE A 331 -2.76 15.22 -3.02
C PHE A 331 -1.94 15.04 -1.76
N SER A 332 -1.76 16.12 -1.00
CA SER A 332 -1.26 16.04 0.38
C SER A 332 -2.47 15.85 1.29
N LEU A 333 -2.55 14.68 1.94
CA LEU A 333 -3.71 14.26 2.71
C LEU A 333 -3.36 14.05 4.20
N ASP A 334 -4.36 14.28 5.04
CA ASP A 334 -4.32 14.18 6.50
C ASP A 334 -5.73 13.98 7.08
N GLU A 335 -5.87 14.07 8.41
CA GLU A 335 -7.14 13.95 9.11
C GLU A 335 -8.20 15.02 8.77
N GLN A 336 -7.79 16.17 8.20
CA GLN A 336 -8.70 17.27 7.84
C GLN A 336 -9.13 17.21 6.36
N SER A 337 -8.61 16.25 5.62
CA SER A 337 -8.84 16.15 4.18
C SER A 337 -10.27 15.73 3.86
N GLY A 338 -10.99 16.59 3.14
CA GLY A 338 -12.40 16.38 2.77
C GLY A 338 -12.57 15.66 1.45
N GLU A 339 -13.41 14.62 1.45
CA GLU A 339 -13.74 13.79 0.28
C GLU A 339 -14.22 14.59 -0.93
N ALA A 340 -15.17 15.51 -0.73
CA ALA A 340 -15.73 16.32 -1.82
C ALA A 340 -14.65 17.12 -2.58
N GLY A 341 -13.71 17.72 -1.85
CA GLY A 341 -12.62 18.48 -2.45
C GLY A 341 -11.63 17.61 -3.23
N VAL A 342 -11.42 16.37 -2.79
CA VAL A 342 -10.60 15.40 -3.55
C VAL A 342 -11.32 14.98 -4.83
N ILE A 343 -12.59 14.60 -4.74
CA ILE A 343 -13.41 14.18 -5.89
C ILE A 343 -13.44 15.25 -6.98
N THR A 344 -13.77 16.51 -6.64
CA THR A 344 -13.84 17.60 -7.63
C THR A 344 -12.49 17.84 -8.33
N ARG A 345 -11.37 17.71 -7.62
CA ARG A 345 -10.03 17.85 -8.22
C ARG A 345 -9.68 16.67 -9.12
N LEU A 346 -10.12 15.45 -8.78
CA LEU A 346 -9.99 14.29 -9.64
C LEU A 346 -10.79 14.51 -10.94
N GLU A 347 -12.07 14.86 -10.85
CA GLU A 347 -12.94 15.13 -12.01
C GLU A 347 -12.30 16.14 -12.97
N ALA A 348 -11.90 17.31 -12.47
CA ALA A 348 -11.29 18.35 -13.28
C ALA A 348 -9.98 17.89 -13.95
N PHE A 349 -9.19 17.04 -13.27
CA PHE A 349 -7.97 16.49 -13.84
C PHE A 349 -8.27 15.46 -14.93
N LEU A 350 -9.24 14.58 -14.72
CA LEU A 350 -9.67 13.60 -15.72
C LEU A 350 -10.20 14.28 -16.99
N ASP A 351 -10.99 15.34 -16.85
CA ASP A 351 -11.48 16.13 -17.99
C ASP A 351 -10.34 16.72 -18.83
N LEU A 352 -9.32 17.27 -18.17
CA LEU A 352 -8.11 17.78 -18.84
C LEU A 352 -7.36 16.67 -19.58
N LEU A 353 -7.24 15.48 -18.98
CA LEU A 353 -6.59 14.34 -19.60
C LEU A 353 -7.35 13.83 -20.83
N TRP A 354 -8.68 13.76 -20.75
CA TRP A 354 -9.54 13.40 -21.88
C TRP A 354 -9.38 14.36 -23.05
N GLN A 355 -9.45 15.67 -22.81
CA GLN A 355 -9.22 16.67 -23.85
C GLN A 355 -7.85 16.51 -24.52
N ARG A 356 -6.80 16.26 -23.73
CA ARG A 356 -5.45 16.04 -24.24
C ARG A 356 -5.34 14.75 -25.05
N LYS A 357 -6.07 13.69 -24.68
CA LYS A 357 -6.11 12.41 -25.40
C LYS A 357 -6.83 12.54 -26.75
N LEU A 358 -7.96 13.23 -26.78
CA LEU A 358 -8.73 13.50 -28.00
C LEU A 358 -7.92 14.35 -29.01
N LYS A 359 -7.31 15.46 -28.56
CA LYS A 359 -6.45 16.30 -29.42
C LYS A 359 -5.27 15.53 -30.03
N ARG A 360 -4.64 14.64 -29.26
CA ARG A 360 -3.54 13.80 -29.76
C ARG A 360 -4.01 12.87 -30.88
N ARG A 361 -5.24 12.36 -30.81
CA ARG A 361 -5.83 11.52 -31.86
C ARG A 361 -6.09 12.29 -33.15
N GLU A 362 -6.72 13.45 -33.04
CA GLU A 362 -7.02 14.32 -34.19
C GLU A 362 -5.74 14.67 -34.97
N THR A 363 -4.66 14.97 -34.23
CA THR A 363 -3.34 15.29 -34.81
C THR A 363 -2.69 14.06 -35.47
N SER A 364 -2.90 12.85 -34.93
CA SER A 364 -2.36 11.61 -35.52
C SER A 364 -3.16 11.06 -36.70
N SER A 365 -4.43 11.45 -36.88
CA SER A 365 -5.26 11.05 -38.02
C SER A 365 -5.11 11.97 -39.25
N THR A 366 -4.43 13.11 -39.09
CA THR A 366 -4.27 14.15 -40.12
C THR A 366 -2.87 14.20 -40.74
N GLY A 367 -1.93 13.37 -40.27
CA GLY A 367 -0.60 13.19 -40.84
C GLY A 367 -0.35 11.72 -41.17
#